data_AF-A0A5K1B1S4-F1
#
_entry.id   AF-A0A5K1B1S4-F1
#
_cell.length_a   1.000
_cell.length_b   1.000
_cell.length_c   1.000
_cell.angle_alpha   90.00
_cell.angle_beta   90.00
_cell.angle_gamma   90.00
#
_symmetry.space_group_name_H-M   'P 1'
#
loop_
_entity.id
_entity.type
_entity.pdbx_description
1 polymer ?
#
loop_
_entity_poly.entity_id
_entity_poly.type
_entity_poly.pdbx_seq_one_letter_code
_entity_poly.pdbx_strand_id
1 'polypeptide(L)' 'AEFRAPNGSESVIVNLGSMGKGQAWINGESIGRYWPLYTSPEDECSEPCDYRGPYNPSKCTTQCGEGTQI' A
#
# COMPACT_ATOMS: atom_id res chain seq x y z
N ALA A 1 10.41 -18.03 -9.62
CA ALA A 1 10.60 -18.01 -8.15
C ALA A 1 9.61 -18.98 -7.54
N GLU A 2 10.01 -19.74 -6.53
CA GLU A 2 9.15 -20.68 -5.83
C GLU A 2 9.37 -20.49 -4.32
N PHE A 3 8.32 -20.63 -3.53
CA PHE A 3 8.38 -20.43 -2.09
C PHE A 3 7.43 -21.38 -1.36
N ARG A 4 7.74 -21.70 -0.11
CA ARG A 4 6.81 -22.44 0.77
C ARG A 4 5.87 -21.44 1.45
N ALA A 5 4.62 -21.84 1.65
CA ALA A 5 3.68 -21.06 2.42
C ALA A 5 4.25 -20.77 3.83
N PRO A 6 4.15 -19.53 4.33
CA PRO A 6 4.51 -19.22 5.71
C PRO A 6 3.67 -20.04 6.71
N ASN A 7 4.24 -20.33 7.87
CA ASN A 7 3.50 -21.01 8.94
C ASN A 7 2.49 -20.06 9.60
N GLY A 8 1.35 -20.61 10.04
CA GLY A 8 0.30 -19.87 10.76
C GLY A 8 -0.95 -19.65 9.92
N SER A 9 -1.90 -18.89 10.47
CA SER A 9 -3.18 -18.55 9.84
C SER A 9 -3.37 -17.04 9.64
N GLU A 10 -2.36 -16.24 9.99
CA GLU A 10 -2.39 -14.79 9.80
C GLU A 10 -2.36 -14.42 8.32
N SER A 11 -2.91 -13.26 7.98
CA SER A 11 -2.85 -12.74 6.62
C SER A 11 -1.41 -12.49 6.17
N VAL A 12 -1.14 -12.77 4.90
CA VAL A 12 0.17 -12.53 4.28
C VAL A 12 0.06 -11.45 3.20
N ILE A 13 1.16 -10.74 2.99
CA ILE A 13 1.31 -9.75 1.92
C ILE A 13 2.54 -10.07 1.07
N VAL A 14 2.58 -9.53 -0.14
CA VAL A 14 3.79 -9.52 -0.98
C VAL A 14 4.30 -8.09 -1.02
N ASN A 15 5.45 -7.84 -0.39
CA ASN A 15 6.11 -6.53 -0.48
C ASN A 15 6.72 -6.37 -1.87
N LEU A 16 6.21 -5.41 -2.63
CA LEU A 16 6.67 -5.11 -3.99
C LEU A 16 7.42 -3.78 -4.05
N GLY A 17 7.76 -3.16 -2.92
CA GLY A 17 8.33 -1.80 -2.82
C GLY A 17 9.58 -1.52 -3.64
N SER A 18 10.36 -2.54 -4.00
CA SER A 18 11.54 -2.41 -4.87
C SER A 18 11.24 -2.55 -6.37
N MET A 19 10.00 -2.88 -6.73
CA MET A 19 9.55 -3.08 -8.11
C MET A 19 9.04 -1.78 -8.73
N GLY A 20 8.76 -1.78 -10.04
CA GLY A 20 8.21 -0.62 -10.75
C GLY A 20 6.68 -0.56 -10.76
N LYS A 21 6.09 -1.04 -11.85
CA LYS A 21 4.63 -1.14 -12.06
C LYS A 21 4.33 -2.44 -12.79
N GLY A 22 3.27 -3.15 -12.41
CA GLY A 22 2.91 -4.37 -13.10
C GLY A 22 1.67 -5.07 -12.55
N GLN A 23 1.63 -6.37 -12.79
CA GLN A 23 0.65 -7.31 -12.25
C GLN A 23 1.41 -8.51 -11.66
N ALA A 24 0.85 -9.14 -10.63
CA ALA A 24 1.45 -10.28 -9.97
C ALA A 24 0.50 -11.48 -9.93
N TRP A 25 1.09 -12.68 -9.91
CA TRP A 25 0.38 -13.96 -9.87
C TRP A 25 1.02 -14.89 -8.85
N ILE A 26 0.19 -15.68 -8.16
CA ILE A 26 0.60 -16.78 -7.28
C ILE A 26 -0.17 -18.02 -7.70
N ASN A 27 0.53 -19.12 -8.01
CA ASN A 27 -0.07 -20.38 -8.44
C ASN A 27 -1.03 -20.25 -9.65
N GLY A 28 -0.74 -19.35 -10.59
CA GLY A 28 -1.58 -19.08 -11.76
C GLY A 28 -2.74 -18.12 -11.50
N GLU A 29 -3.02 -17.80 -10.23
CA GLU A 29 -4.08 -16.87 -9.84
C GLU A 29 -3.55 -15.44 -9.75
N SER A 30 -4.27 -14.50 -10.35
CA SER A 30 -3.89 -13.07 -10.30
C SER A 30 -4.14 -12.49 -8.92
N ILE A 31 -3.14 -11.82 -8.35
CA ILE A 31 -3.27 -11.06 -7.11
C ILE A 31 -3.42 -9.55 -7.35
N GLY A 32 -3.56 -9.14 -8.62
CA GLY A 32 -3.85 -7.76 -9.00
C GLY A 32 -2.66 -6.95 -9.51
N ARG A 33 -2.88 -5.64 -9.64
CA ARG A 33 -1.88 -4.65 -10.09
C ARG A 33 -1.10 -4.11 -8.91
N TYR A 34 0.17 -3.80 -9.15
CA TYR A 34 1.03 -3.09 -8.20
C TYR A 34 1.66 -1.86 -8.87
N TRP A 35 1.84 -0.78 -8.10
CA TRP A 35 2.54 0.43 -8.56
C TRP A 35 3.25 1.18 -7.42
N PRO A 36 4.20 0.55 -6.72
CA PRO A 36 4.90 1.11 -5.56
C PRO A 36 5.73 2.36 -5.85
N LEU A 37 6.22 2.56 -7.09
CA LEU A 37 6.93 3.80 -7.45
C LEU A 37 5.98 4.98 -7.70
N TYR A 38 4.66 4.76 -7.74
CA TYR A 38 3.72 5.86 -7.79
C TYR A 38 3.52 6.37 -6.36
N THR A 39 4.08 7.54 -6.07
CA THR A 39 4.11 8.11 -4.74
C THR A 39 2.87 8.94 -4.44
N SER A 40 2.42 8.88 -3.19
CA SER A 40 1.39 9.77 -2.65
C SER A 40 1.91 11.21 -2.61
N PRO A 41 1.06 12.22 -2.86
CA PRO A 41 1.47 13.63 -2.77
C PRO A 41 2.05 13.97 -1.39
N GLU A 42 3.11 14.76 -1.32
CA GLU A 42 3.78 15.12 -0.05
C GLU A 42 2.91 16.05 0.81
N ASP A 43 2.26 17.03 0.19
CA ASP A 43 1.54 18.11 0.89
C ASP A 43 0.13 17.70 1.40
N GLU A 44 -0.30 16.46 1.13
CA GLU A 44 -1.65 16.01 1.50
C GLU A 44 -1.75 15.53 2.95
N CYS A 45 -0.65 15.20 3.62
CA CYS A 45 -0.64 14.79 5.03
C CYS A 45 -0.44 16.02 5.90
N SER A 46 -1.45 16.87 5.97
CA SER A 46 -1.44 18.06 6.82
C SER A 46 -1.90 17.76 8.24
N GLU A 47 -1.20 18.33 9.22
CA GLU A 47 -1.50 18.40 10.67
C GLU A 47 -1.87 17.07 11.38
N PRO A 48 -1.64 16.96 12.71
CA PRO A 48 -2.14 15.83 13.47
C PRO A 48 -3.67 15.73 13.34
N CYS A 49 -4.15 14.57 12.87
CA CYS A 49 -5.59 14.30 12.72
C CYS A 49 -6.34 14.53 14.05
N ASP A 50 -7.26 15.50 14.08
CA ASP A 50 -8.18 15.74 15.20
C ASP A 50 -9.55 15.14 14.88
N TYR A 51 -10.04 14.26 15.75
CA TYR A 51 -11.35 13.64 15.60
C TYR A 51 -12.51 14.65 15.69
N ARG A 52 -12.29 15.81 16.33
CA ARG A 52 -13.30 16.86 16.50
C ARG A 52 -13.49 17.65 15.20
N GLY A 53 -14.67 18.23 15.03
CA GLY A 53 -15.01 19.06 13.87
C GLY A 53 -15.36 18.26 12.60
N PRO A 54 -15.75 18.94 11.52
CA PRO A 54 -16.20 18.30 10.29
C PRO A 54 -15.10 17.43 9.66
N TYR A 55 -15.51 16.37 8.98
CA TYR A 55 -14.61 15.49 8.22
C TYR A 55 -14.52 15.94 6.75
N ASN A 56 -13.34 15.79 6.16
CA ASN A 56 -13.13 15.78 4.71
C ASN A 56 -12.09 14.69 4.37
N PRO A 57 -12.04 14.19 3.12
CA PRO A 57 -11.17 13.07 2.75
C PRO A 57 -9.67 13.32 2.99
N SER A 58 -9.22 14.57 2.97
CA SER A 58 -7.82 14.96 3.18
C SER A 58 -7.48 15.23 4.66
N LYS A 59 -8.44 15.12 5.58
CA LYS A 59 -8.28 15.52 6.99
C LYS A 59 -7.29 14.65 7.76
N CYS A 60 -7.22 13.36 7.44
CA CYS A 60 -6.48 12.35 8.21
C CYS A 60 -5.75 11.37 7.29
N THR A 61 -5.24 11.88 6.18
CA THR A 61 -4.36 11.17 5.25
C THR A 61 -3.01 10.88 5.90
N THR A 62 -2.39 9.77 5.51
CA THR A 62 -1.10 9.31 6.04
C THR A 62 -0.24 8.74 4.91
N GLN A 63 1.04 8.50 5.19
CA GLN A 63 1.99 7.88 4.22
C GLN A 63 2.18 8.73 2.95
N CYS A 64 2.28 10.06 3.13
CA CYS A 64 2.62 10.99 2.04
C CYS A 64 4.10 10.90 1.68
N GLY A 65 4.42 11.15 0.41
CA GLY A 65 5.76 10.95 -0.14
C GLY A 65 6.17 9.49 -0.33
N GLU A 66 5.42 8.55 0.24
CA GLU A 66 5.66 7.11 0.12
C GLU A 66 4.95 6.52 -1.10
N GLY A 67 5.35 5.30 -1.49
CA GLY A 67 4.63 4.53 -2.50
C GLY A 67 3.17 4.32 -2.09
N THR A 68 2.23 4.64 -2.97
CA THR A 68 0.77 4.53 -2.72
C THR A 68 0.33 3.13 -2.27
N GLN A 69 1.11 2.11 -2.64
CA GLN A 69 0.97 0.73 -2.19
C GLN A 69 2.33 0.05 -2.22
N ILE A 70 2.70 -0.61 -1.12
CA ILE A 70 3.96 -1.35 -0.97
C ILE A 70 3.69 -2.83 -0.71
#